data_AF-A0A1B9Z3S6-F1
#
_entry.id   AF-A0A1B9Z3S6-F1
#
_cell.length_a   1.000
_cell.length_b   1.000
_cell.length_c   1.000
_cell.angle_alpha   90.00
_cell.angle_beta   90.00
_cell.angle_gamma   90.00
#
_symmetry.space_group_name_H-M   'P 1'
#
loop_
_entity.id
_entity.type
_entity.pdbx_description
1 polymer ?
#
loop_
_entity_poly.entity_id
_entity_poly.type
_entity_poly.pdbx_seq_one_letter_code
_entity_poly.pdbx_strand_id
1 'polypeptide(L)' 'MNSPDIAEAAFARAWSVYLLIHSGIDENDARRASLQHFIEQRCMAGETDTELLAVEGLKYLKSLERPRKD' A
#
# COMPACT_ATOMS: atom_id res chain seq x y z
N MET A 1 13.32 7.35 15.50
CA MET A 1 12.62 8.12 14.45
C MET A 1 11.32 7.39 14.16
N ASN A 2 10.24 8.16 14.11
CA ASN A 2 8.86 7.71 14.21
C ASN A 2 8.43 6.79 13.04
N SER A 3 8.23 5.51 13.34
CA SER A 3 7.55 4.54 12.48
C SER A 3 6.21 5.04 11.89
N PRO A 4 5.33 5.79 12.59
CA PRO A 4 4.06 6.23 12.00
C PRO A 4 4.23 7.18 10.81
N ASP A 5 5.20 8.09 10.85
CA ASP A 5 5.48 9.02 9.73
C ASP A 5 5.96 8.27 8.47
N ILE A 6 6.71 7.18 8.66
CA ILE A 6 7.23 6.33 7.56
C ILE A 6 6.09 5.54 6.90
N ALA A 7 5.23 4.91 7.71
CA ALA A 7 4.10 4.15 7.22
C ALA A 7 3.09 5.03 6.46
N GLU A 8 2.79 6.23 6.99
CA GLU A 8 1.90 7.18 6.34
C GLU A 8 2.45 7.66 5.00
N ALA A 9 3.74 8.03 4.94
CA ALA A 9 4.38 8.46 3.71
C ALA A 9 4.40 7.34 2.64
N ALA A 10 4.73 6.10 3.03
CA ALA A 10 4.74 4.96 2.14
C ALA A 10 3.32 4.64 1.62
N PHE A 11 2.33 4.71 2.49
CA PHE A 11 0.93 4.53 2.16
C PHE A 11 0.43 5.56 1.16
N ALA A 12 0.64 6.85 1.44
CA ALA A 12 0.22 7.94 0.57
C ALA A 12 0.85 7.79 -0.82
N ARG A 13 2.14 7.43 -0.88
CA ARG A 13 2.87 7.20 -2.13
C ARG A 13 2.29 6.02 -2.93
N ALA A 14 2.14 4.86 -2.29
CA ALA A 14 1.62 3.66 -2.94
C ALA A 14 0.18 3.86 -3.44
N TRP A 15 -0.69 4.44 -2.60
CA TRP A 15 -2.09 4.66 -2.96
C TRP A 15 -2.24 5.65 -4.12
N SER A 16 -1.50 6.75 -4.08
CA SER A 16 -1.53 7.75 -5.16
C SER A 16 -1.05 7.16 -6.49
N VAL A 17 0.03 6.39 -6.48
CA VAL A 17 0.54 5.72 -7.69
C VAL A 17 -0.47 4.69 -8.21
N TYR A 18 -1.11 3.94 -7.33
CA TYR A 18 -2.12 2.96 -7.73
C TYR A 18 -3.33 3.62 -8.40
N LEU A 19 -3.88 4.69 -7.82
CA LEU A 19 -4.98 5.45 -8.42
C LEU A 19 -4.61 6.08 -9.77
N LEU A 20 -3.38 6.55 -9.94
CA LEU A 20 -2.88 7.08 -11.21
C LEU A 20 -2.85 6.03 -12.32
N ILE A 21 -2.48 4.78 -11.98
CA ILE A 21 -2.44 3.67 -12.94
C ILE A 21 -3.85 3.14 -13.23
N HIS A 22 -4.74 3.18 -12.23
CA HIS A 22 -6.09 2.63 -12.30
C HIS A 22 -7.14 3.73 -12.19
N SER A 23 -7.28 4.51 -13.26
CA SER A 23 -8.11 5.73 -13.34
C SER A 23 -9.64 5.51 -13.30
N GLY A 24 -10.12 4.44 -12.69
CA GLY A 24 -11.54 4.14 -12.47
C GLY A 24 -11.83 3.54 -11.10
N ILE A 25 -10.84 3.52 -10.20
CA ILE A 25 -10.99 3.08 -8.82
C ILE A 25 -11.35 4.29 -7.95
N ASP A 26 -12.31 4.10 -7.06
CA ASP A 26 -12.71 5.12 -6.09
C ASP A 26 -11.57 5.38 -5.09
N GLU A 27 -11.37 6.65 -4.71
CA GLU A 27 -10.32 7.01 -3.74
C GLU A 27 -10.50 6.33 -2.37
N ASN A 28 -11.72 5.88 -2.04
CA ASN A 28 -12.10 5.17 -0.82
C ASN A 28 -12.41 3.70 -1.07
N ASP A 29 -11.94 3.11 -2.16
CA ASP A 29 -12.05 1.67 -2.43
C ASP A 29 -11.54 0.84 -1.25
N ALA A 30 -12.17 -0.32 -1.00
CA ALA A 30 -11.84 -1.20 0.12
C ALA A 30 -10.36 -1.61 0.18
N ARG A 31 -9.68 -1.66 -0.98
CA ARG A 31 -8.23 -1.92 -1.07
C ARG A 31 -7.37 -0.90 -0.34
N ARG A 32 -7.86 0.34 -0.15
CA ARG A 32 -7.17 1.38 0.61
C ARG A 32 -6.91 0.96 2.06
N ALA A 33 -7.94 0.46 2.74
CA ALA A 33 -7.81 0.00 4.12
C ALA A 33 -6.88 -1.23 4.22
N SER A 34 -6.96 -2.15 3.26
CA SER A 34 -6.07 -3.31 3.20
C SER A 34 -4.60 -2.92 2.97
N LEU A 35 -4.35 -1.93 2.11
CA LEU A 35 -3.00 -1.39 1.89
C LEU A 35 -2.45 -0.74 3.15
N GLN A 36 -3.24 0.10 3.82
CA GLN A 36 -2.81 0.77 5.05
C GLN A 36 -2.39 -0.27 6.10
N HIS A 37 -3.23 -1.27 6.35
CA HIS A 37 -2.91 -2.34 7.30
C HIS A 37 -1.65 -3.11 6.89
N PHE A 38 -1.49 -3.43 5.61
CA PHE A 38 -0.29 -4.12 5.12
C PHE A 38 1.00 -3.33 5.42
N ILE A 39 1.00 -2.03 5.14
CA ILE A 39 2.17 -1.17 5.36
C ILE A 39 2.46 -1.00 6.86
N GLU A 40 1.43 -0.82 7.69
CA GLU A 40 1.58 -0.75 9.14
C GLU A 40 2.23 -2.02 9.70
N GLN A 41 1.79 -3.19 9.26
CA GLN A 41 2.37 -4.47 9.69
C GLN A 41 3.84 -4.61 9.29
N ARG A 42 4.20 -4.18 8.07
CA ARG A 42 5.60 -4.19 7.62
C ARG A 42 6.46 -3.22 8.43
N CYS A 43 5.94 -2.04 8.74
CA CYS A 43 6.65 -1.07 9.56
C CYS A 43 6.83 -1.56 11.01
N MET A 44 5.80 -2.20 11.59
CA MET A 44 5.90 -2.86 12.90
C MET A 44 6.91 -4.01 12.92
N ALA A 45 7.11 -4.70 11.78
CA ALA A 45 8.13 -5.73 11.62
C ALA A 45 9.56 -5.17 11.49
N GLY A 46 9.73 -3.85 11.53
CA GLY A 46 11.03 -3.17 11.54
C GLY A 46 11.47 -2.60 10.19
N GLU A 47 10.61 -2.67 9.17
CA GLU A 47 10.89 -1.99 7.90
C GLU A 47 10.74 -0.47 8.08
N THR A 48 11.78 0.27 7.67
CA THR A 48 11.85 1.73 7.82
C THR A 48 12.15 2.45 6.51
N ASP A 49 12.37 1.71 5.41
CA ASP A 49 12.52 2.30 4.09
C ASP A 49 11.14 2.58 3.47
N THR A 50 10.81 3.86 3.41
CA THR A 50 9.54 4.35 2.85
C THR A 50 9.33 3.93 1.40
N GLU A 51 10.38 3.93 0.57
CA GLU A 51 10.27 3.57 -0.84
C GLU A 51 10.06 2.07 -1.00
N LEU A 52 10.77 1.26 -0.22
CA LEU A 52 10.58 -0.18 -0.19
C LEU A 52 9.15 -0.54 0.24
N LEU A 53 8.65 0.06 1.33
CA LEU A 53 7.27 -0.12 1.80
C LEU A 53 6.24 0.24 0.72
N ALA A 54 6.44 1.36 0.02
CA ALA A 54 5.53 1.77 -1.04
C ALA A 54 5.53 0.78 -2.21
N VAL A 55 6.71 0.30 -2.64
CA VAL A 55 6.85 -0.72 -3.70
C VAL A 55 6.20 -2.04 -3.29
N GLU A 56 6.38 -2.48 -2.05
CA GLU A 56 5.75 -3.68 -1.53
C GLU A 56 4.23 -3.54 -1.42
N GLY A 57 3.74 -2.38 -0.99
CA GLY A 57 2.32 -2.04 -1.00
C GLY A 57 1.70 -2.11 -2.41
N LEU A 58 2.41 -1.62 -3.44
CA LEU A 58 1.97 -1.73 -4.83
C LEU A 58 1.94 -3.19 -5.31
N LYS A 59 2.94 -4.00 -4.94
CA LYS A 59 2.95 -5.45 -5.25
C LYS A 59 1.79 -6.17 -4.58
N TYR A 60 1.49 -5.82 -3.33
CA TYR A 60 0.35 -6.34 -2.60
C TYR A 60 -0.96 -6.00 -3.31
N LEU A 61 -1.20 -4.74 -3.66
CA LEU A 61 -2.39 -4.32 -4.41
C LEU A 61 -2.55 -5.09 -5.72
N LYS A 62 -1.47 -5.22 -6.49
CA LYS A 62 -1.47 -5.99 -7.75
C LYS A 62 -1.84 -7.46 -7.56
N SER A 63 -1.51 -8.04 -6.40
CA SER A 63 -1.88 -9.42 -6.07
C SER A 63 -3.40 -9.58 -5.83
N LEU A 64 -4.07 -8.53 -5.33
CA LEU A 64 -5.51 -8.52 -5.09
C LEU A 64 -6.32 -8.43 -6.39
N GLU A 65 -5.74 -7.88 -7.45
CA GLU A 65 -6.37 -7.75 -8.77
C GLU A 65 -6.46 -9.07 -9.51
N ARG A 66 -5.63 -10.06 -9.13
CA ARG A 66 -5.68 -11.36 -9.78
C ARG A 66 -6.97 -12.06 -9.35
N PRO A 67 -7.85 -12.45 -10.29
CA PRO A 67 -8.96 -13.31 -9.95
C PRO A 67 -8.36 -14.59 -9.34
N ARG A 68 -8.89 -15.02 -8.18
CA ARG A 68 -8.56 -16.34 -7.64
C ARG A 68 -8.82 -17.32 -8.77
N LYS A 69 -7.76 -18.00 -9.23
CA LYS A 69 -7.91 -19.08 -10.19
C LYS A 69 -8.40 -20.26 -9.37
N ASP A 70 -9.72 -20.47 -9.38
CA ASP A 70 -10.35 -21.73 -8.96
C ASP A 70 -9.71 -22.92 -9.69
#